data_AF-A0A8T4RQJ7-F1
#
_entry.id   AF-A0A8T4RQJ7-F1
#
_cell.length_a   1.000
_cell.length_b   1.000
_cell.length_c   1.000
_cell.angle_alpha   90.00
_cell.angle_beta   90.00
_cell.angle_gamma   90.00
#
_symmetry.space_group_name_H-M   'P 1'
#
loop_
_entity.id
_entity.type
_entity.pdbx_description
1 polymer ?
#
loop_
_entity_poly.entity_id
_entity_poly.type
_entity_poly.pdbx_seq_one_letter_code
_entity_poly.pdbx_strand_id
1 'polypeptide(L)' 'MKKRLTDQQEFEIMKMVLDKFLWLGFIVMAYGMYQMFNSTIAVGLTWLAAGAVLLILFVVMIVKEYEVIR' A
#
# COMPACT_ATOMS: atom_id res chain seq x y z
N MET A 1 5.42 -0.92 34.26
CA MET A 1 6.04 0.10 33.40
C MET A 1 5.67 -0.19 31.95
N LYS A 2 5.00 0.72 31.25
CA LYS A 2 4.72 0.54 29.81
C LYS A 2 6.04 0.72 29.05
N LYS A 3 6.48 -0.29 28.28
CA LYS A 3 7.66 -0.16 27.43
C LYS A 3 7.30 0.82 26.30
N ARG A 4 8.02 1.95 26.22
CA ARG A 4 8.00 2.84 25.06
C ARG A 4 9.09 2.36 24.10
N LEU A 5 8.78 2.38 22.82
CA LEU A 5 9.73 2.06 21.76
C LEU A 5 10.66 3.25 21.58
N THR A 6 11.88 3.00 21.11
CA THR A 6 12.74 4.08 20.62
C THR A 6 12.25 4.53 19.25
N ASP A 7 12.48 5.78 18.87
CA ASP A 7 12.08 6.33 17.56
C ASP A 7 12.55 5.45 16.38
N GLN A 8 13.72 4.82 16.54
CA GLN A 8 14.29 3.90 15.56
C GLN A 8 13.51 2.58 15.46
N GLN A 9 12.98 2.06 16.58
CA GLN A 9 12.11 0.89 16.58
C GLN A 9 10.72 1.21 15.99
N GLU A 10 10.20 2.41 16.26
CA GLU A 10 8.93 2.87 15.68
C GLU A 10 9.03 2.99 14.16
N PHE A 11 10.15 3.52 13.66
CA PHE A 11 10.44 3.60 12.24
C PHE A 11 10.55 2.22 11.56
N GLU A 12 11.23 1.25 12.19
CA GLU A 12 11.31 -0.13 11.70
C GLU A 12 9.92 -0.79 11.62
N ILE A 13 9.09 -0.60 12.66
CA ILE A 13 7.72 -1.12 12.68
C ILE A 13 6.87 -0.45 11.59
N MET A 14 7.00 0.87 11.41
CA MET A 14 6.28 1.59 10.36
C MET A 14 6.61 1.01 8.99
N LYS A 15 7.89 0.80 8.64
CA LYS A 15 8.28 0.15 7.37
C LYS A 15 7.63 -1.22 7.21
N MET A 16 7.65 -2.04 8.27
CA MET A 16 7.12 -3.41 8.26
C MET A 16 5.59 -3.47 8.11
N VAL A 17 4.90 -2.55 8.77
CA VAL A 17 3.44 -2.40 8.68
C VAL A 17 3.07 -1.91 7.29
N LEU A 18 3.85 -1.00 6.75
CA LEU A 18 3.57 -0.37 5.48
C LEU A 18 3.77 -1.32 4.29
N ASP A 19 4.76 -2.20 4.36
CA ASP A 19 4.90 -3.30 3.40
C ASP A 19 3.61 -4.14 3.33
N LYS A 20 3.05 -4.51 4.48
CA LYS A 20 1.78 -5.24 4.57
C LYS A 20 0.58 -4.46 4.02
N PHE A 21 0.59 -3.13 4.10
CA PHE A 21 -0.44 -2.30 3.49
C PHE A 21 -0.28 -2.16 1.98
N LEU A 22 0.95 -2.09 1.46
CA LEU A 22 1.20 -2.12 0.01
C LEU A 22 0.67 -3.40 -0.62
N TRP A 23 0.76 -4.53 0.08
CA TRP A 23 0.17 -5.80 -0.39
C TRP A 23 -1.32 -5.69 -0.72
N LEU A 24 -2.09 -4.82 -0.05
CA LEU A 24 -3.50 -4.60 -0.38
C LEU A 24 -3.68 -4.05 -1.80
N GLY A 25 -2.87 -3.06 -2.18
CA GLY A 25 -2.91 -2.51 -3.54
C GLY A 25 -2.49 -3.54 -4.58
N PHE A 26 -1.47 -4.35 -4.29
CA PHE A 26 -1.07 -5.45 -5.16
C PHE A 26 -2.16 -6.50 -5.34
N ILE A 27 -2.85 -6.89 -4.27
CA ILE A 27 -3.97 -7.84 -4.35
C ILE A 27 -5.11 -7.28 -5.21
N VAL A 28 -5.45 -6.00 -5.04
CA VAL A 28 -6.48 -5.35 -5.87
C VAL A 28 -6.07 -5.32 -7.34
N MET A 29 -4.81 -5.03 -7.65
CA MET A 29 -4.31 -5.09 -9.02
C MET A 29 -4.34 -6.51 -9.60
N ALA A 30 -3.91 -7.51 -8.83
CA ALA A 30 -3.97 -8.91 -9.25
C ALA A 30 -5.41 -9.37 -9.51
N TYR A 31 -6.35 -8.93 -8.66
CA TYR A 31 -7.78 -9.15 -8.89
C TYR A 31 -8.27 -8.45 -10.17
N GLY A 32 -7.81 -7.22 -10.43
CA GLY A 32 -8.11 -6.53 -11.68
C GLY A 32 -7.63 -7.29 -12.91
N MET A 33 -6.42 -7.86 -12.87
CA MET A 33 -5.91 -8.73 -13.93
C MET A 33 -6.80 -9.97 -14.10
N TYR A 34 -7.21 -10.62 -13.00
CA TYR A 34 -8.13 -11.76 -13.03
C TYR A 34 -9.48 -11.40 -13.66
N GLN A 35 -10.02 -10.20 -13.38
CA GLN A 35 -11.29 -9.73 -13.95
C GLN A 35 -11.22 -9.47 -15.46
N MET A 36 -10.04 -9.20 -16.03
CA MET A 36 -9.88 -9.11 -17.48
C MET A 36 -10.18 -10.44 -18.17
N PHE A 37 -9.90 -11.57 -17.52
CA PHE A 37 -10.16 -12.92 -18.05
C PHE A 37 -11.59 -13.41 -17.80
N ASN A 38 -12.23 -13.00 -16.70
CA ASN A 38 -13.55 -13.52 -16.28
C ASN A 38 -14.73 -12.60 -16.59
N SER A 39 -14.47 -11.32 -16.89
CA SER A 39 -15.51 -10.34 -17.19
C SER A 39 -15.16 -9.62 -18.49
N THR A 40 -14.68 -8.39 -18.42
CA THR A 40 -14.25 -7.64 -19.59
C THR A 40 -12.94 -6.93 -19.29
N ILE A 41 -12.17 -6.64 -20.35
CA ILE A 41 -10.94 -5.86 -20.26
C ILE A 41 -11.22 -4.51 -19.58
N ALA A 42 -12.34 -3.85 -19.92
CA ALA A 42 -12.73 -2.58 -19.31
C ALA A 42 -12.90 -2.68 -17.79
N VAL A 43 -13.61 -3.70 -17.29
CA VAL A 43 -13.78 -3.93 -15.85
C VAL A 43 -12.43 -4.19 -15.18
N GLY A 44 -11.59 -5.06 -15.74
CA GLY A 44 -10.27 -5.32 -15.17
C GLY A 44 -9.36 -4.10 -15.14
N LEU A 45 -9.40 -3.25 -16.17
CA LEU A 45 -8.68 -1.97 -16.21
C LEU A 45 -9.15 -1.01 -15.12
N THR A 46 -10.45 -0.96 -14.80
CA THR A 46 -10.95 -0.12 -13.69
C THR A 46 -10.41 -0.57 -12.34
N TRP A 47 -10.36 -1.89 -12.08
CA TRP A 47 -9.77 -2.46 -10.86
C TRP A 47 -8.26 -2.24 -10.80
N LEU A 48 -7.55 -2.36 -11.92
CA LEU A 48 -6.11 -2.04 -12.00
C LEU A 48 -5.84 -0.57 -11.70
N ALA A 49 -6.63 0.34 -12.28
CA ALA A 49 -6.51 1.77 -12.01
C ALA A 49 -6.80 2.09 -10.53
N ALA A 50 -7.83 1.47 -9.94
CA ALA A 50 -8.13 1.63 -8.51
C ALA A 50 -6.98 1.13 -7.62
N GLY A 51 -6.40 -0.03 -7.93
CA GLY A 51 -5.23 -0.56 -7.22
C GLY A 51 -4.00 0.34 -7.34
N ALA A 52 -3.74 0.90 -8.53
CA ALA A 52 -2.66 1.85 -8.75
C ALA A 52 -2.84 3.14 -7.95
N VAL A 53 -4.06 3.71 -7.93
CA VAL A 53 -4.37 4.89 -7.10
C VAL A 53 -4.16 4.59 -5.62
N LEU A 54 -4.59 3.41 -5.15
CA LEU A 54 -4.43 2.99 -3.76
C LEU A 54 -2.95 2.84 -3.37
N LEU A 55 -2.11 2.27 -4.24
CA LEU A 55 -0.67 2.21 -4.03
C LEU A 55 -0.02 3.60 -3.99
N ILE A 56 -0.41 4.49 -4.91
CA ILE A 56 0.12 5.87 -4.94
C ILE A 56 -0.24 6.60 -3.64
N LEU A 57 -1.46 6.46 -3.14
CA LEU A 57 -1.88 7.06 -1.87
C LEU A 57 -1.02 6.57 -0.70
N PHE A 58 -0.74 5.26 -0.61
CA PHE A 58 0.15 4.73 0.42
C PHE A 58 1.57 5.24 0.26
N VAL A 59 2.12 5.27 -0.96
CA VAL A 59 3.47 5.80 -1.21
C VAL A 59 3.59 7.27 -0.81
N VAL A 60 2.61 8.10 -1.15
CA VAL A 60 2.59 9.51 -0.74
C VAL A 60 2.54 9.65 0.78
N MET A 61 1.76 8.81 1.46
CA MET A 61 1.73 8.78 2.92
C MET A 61 3.09 8.41 3.51
N ILE A 62 3.82 7.43 2.93
CA ILE A 62 5.19 7.08 3.35
C ILE A 62 6.11 8.29 3.27
N VAL A 63 6.15 8.93 2.10
CA VAL A 63 7.14 9.98 1.82
C VAL A 63 6.92 11.14 2.77
N LYS A 64 5.66 11.50 3.03
CA LYS A 64 5.32 12.54 4.00
C LYS A 64 5.77 12.20 5.42
N GLU A 65 5.52 10.99 5.91
CA GLU A 65 5.99 10.56 7.24
C GLU A 65 7.52 10.49 7.30
N TYR A 66 8.18 10.05 6.22
CA TYR A 66 9.64 9.98 6.15
C TYR A 66 10.29 11.37 6.16
N GLU A 67 9.70 12.36 5.47
CA GLU A 67 10.14 13.76 5.50
C GLU A 67 9.95 14.41 6.87
N VAL A 68 8.94 14.01 7.65
CA VAL A 68 8.71 14.51 9.01
C VAL A 68 9.76 13.98 10.01
N ILE A 69 10.29 12.78 9.78
CA ILE A 69 11.29 12.15 10.65
C ILE A 69 12.71 12.68 10.39
N ARG A 70 12.97 13.27 9.21
CA ARG A 70 14.30 13.79 8.83
C ARG A 70 14.55 15.20 9.34
#